data_AF-A0AAP0B7K1-F1
#
_entry.id   AF-A0AAP0B7K1-F1
#
_cell.length_a   1.000
_cell.length_b   1.000
_cell.length_c   1.000
_cell.angle_alpha   90.00
_cell.angle_beta   90.00
_cell.angle_gamma   90.00
#
_symmetry.space_group_name_H-M   'P 1'
#
loop_
_entity.id
_entity.type
_entity.pdbx_description
1 polymer ?
#
loop_
_entity_poly.entity_id
_entity_poly.type
_entity_poly.pdbx_seq_one_letter_code
_entity_poly.pdbx_strand_id
1 'polypeptide(L)'
;MMRRVRKKEDIGFEDVAQHFRVPINIAAKELKIGVTLLKQRCRELNIPRWPCRKLKSLDALIKNVQEVAATGQVEEEQQKATVEMLEEERRKMENKPIIDLEDNTKVLRQACFKANYRRKRLFISMQASN
;
A
#
# COMPACT_ATOMS: atom_id res chain seq x y z
N MET A 1 36.43 8.73 -10.51
CA MET A 1 36.05 7.55 -9.70
C MET A 1 34.80 6.92 -10.29
N MET A 2 34.87 5.72 -10.86
CA MET A 2 33.68 5.02 -11.38
C MET A 2 32.83 4.56 -10.19
N ARG A 3 31.59 5.06 -10.07
CA ARG A 3 30.61 4.54 -9.11
C ARG A 3 30.38 3.07 -9.43
N ARG A 4 30.76 2.16 -8.53
CA ARG A 4 30.49 0.72 -8.66
C ARG A 4 28.98 0.54 -8.80
N VAL A 5 28.54 0.17 -10.00
CA VAL A 5 27.13 -0.11 -10.29
C VAL A 5 26.78 -1.42 -9.58
N ARG A 6 25.80 -1.42 -8.66
CA ARG A 6 25.29 -2.67 -8.07
C ARG A 6 24.72 -3.53 -9.18
N LYS A 7 25.06 -4.82 -9.20
CA LYS A 7 24.50 -5.74 -10.20
C LYS A 7 23.12 -6.22 -9.76
N LYS A 8 22.34 -6.81 -10.66
CA LYS A 8 21.00 -7.31 -10.33
C LYS A 8 21.04 -8.52 -9.41
N GLU A 9 22.11 -9.31 -9.51
CA GLU A 9 22.30 -10.55 -8.76
C GLU A 9 22.56 -10.26 -7.27
N ASP A 10 23.08 -9.07 -6.96
CA ASP A 10 23.37 -8.62 -5.59
C ASP A 10 22.11 -8.18 -4.83
N ILE A 11 20.96 -8.11 -5.49
CA ILE A 11 19.69 -7.69 -4.89
C ILE A 11 18.89 -8.95 -4.53
N GLY A 12 18.76 -9.19 -3.23
CA GLY A 12 17.93 -10.22 -2.66
C GLY A 12 16.47 -9.80 -2.58
N PHE A 13 15.62 -10.76 -2.22
CA PHE A 13 14.21 -10.47 -1.92
C PHE A 13 14.06 -9.47 -0.77
N GLU A 14 14.85 -9.65 0.29
CA GLU A 14 14.86 -8.79 1.49
C GLU A 14 15.10 -7.31 1.12
N ASP A 15 16.09 -7.05 0.26
CA ASP A 15 16.43 -5.70 -0.20
C ASP A 15 15.25 -5.05 -0.92
N VAL A 16 14.54 -5.82 -1.75
CA VAL A 16 13.38 -5.30 -2.49
C VAL A 16 12.18 -5.11 -1.56
N ALA A 17 11.96 -6.03 -0.62
CA ALA A 17 10.84 -6.03 0.30
C ALA A 17 10.81 -4.80 1.21
N GLN A 18 11.99 -4.36 1.68
CA GLN A 18 12.14 -3.13 2.46
C GLN A 18 11.62 -1.88 1.74
N HIS A 19 11.57 -1.91 0.40
CA HIS A 19 11.23 -0.76 -0.43
C HIS A 19 9.80 -0.83 -1.00
N PHE A 20 9.01 -1.84 -0.65
CA PHE A 20 7.65 -2.00 -1.19
C PHE A 20 6.70 -0.84 -0.89
N ARG A 21 6.95 -0.08 0.18
CA ARG A 21 6.15 1.10 0.56
C ARG A 21 6.36 2.28 -0.39
N VAL A 22 7.49 2.36 -1.09
CA VAL A 22 7.80 3.45 -2.00
C VAL A 22 7.51 3.08 -3.46
N PRO A 23 7.29 4.06 -4.36
CA PRO A 23 7.24 3.80 -5.80
C PRO A 23 8.53 3.15 -6.31
N ILE A 24 8.42 2.27 -7.30
CA ILE A 24 9.57 1.55 -7.90
C ILE A 24 10.70 2.48 -8.37
N ASN A 25 10.36 3.70 -8.79
CA ASN A 25 11.35 4.70 -9.19
C ASN A 25 12.20 5.21 -8.02
N ILE A 26 11.61 5.30 -6.82
CA ILE A 26 12.32 5.68 -5.60
C ILE A 26 13.14 4.49 -5.12
N ALA A 27 12.54 3.30 -5.07
CA ALA A 27 13.24 2.06 -4.73
C ALA A 27 14.48 1.82 -5.60
N ALA A 28 14.38 2.04 -6.91
CA ALA A 28 15.50 1.91 -7.84
C ALA A 28 16.64 2.90 -7.54
N LYS A 29 16.31 4.13 -7.14
CA LYS A 29 17.31 5.13 -6.74
C LYS A 29 18.01 4.74 -5.45
N GLU A 30 17.26 4.25 -4.46
CA GLU A 30 17.79 3.83 -3.16
C GLU A 30 18.68 2.59 -3.29
N LEU A 31 18.24 1.61 -4.11
CA LEU A 31 19.01 0.41 -4.47
C LEU A 31 20.15 0.69 -5.47
N LYS A 32 20.26 1.92 -5.99
CA LYS A 32 21.27 2.38 -6.96
C LYS A 32 21.34 1.51 -8.22
N ILE A 33 20.18 1.06 -8.71
CA ILE A 33 20.06 0.31 -9.96
C ILE A 33 19.04 0.94 -10.90
N GLY A 34 19.16 0.64 -12.20
CA GLY A 34 18.18 1.10 -13.19
C GLY A 34 16.80 0.47 -12.94
N VAL A 35 15.73 1.25 -13.15
CA VAL A 35 14.33 0.78 -12.97
C VAL A 35 14.04 -0.46 -13.83
N THR A 36 14.57 -0.54 -15.04
CA THR A 36 14.41 -1.70 -15.93
C THR A 36 15.06 -2.95 -15.33
N LEU A 37 16.25 -2.80 -14.75
CA LEU A 37 16.96 -3.89 -14.12
C LEU A 37 16.26 -4.34 -12.83
N LEU A 38 15.72 -3.39 -12.06
CA LEU A 38 14.92 -3.70 -10.86
C LEU A 38 13.66 -4.47 -11.25
N LYS A 39 12.95 -4.06 -12.31
CA LYS A 39 11.78 -4.80 -12.82
C LYS A 39 12.13 -6.21 -13.27
N GLN A 40 13.26 -6.39 -13.96
CA GLN A 40 13.73 -7.70 -14.37
C GLN A 40 14.04 -8.58 -13.17
N ARG A 41 14.76 -8.05 -12.19
CA ARG A 41 15.08 -8.76 -10.94
C ARG A 41 13.83 -9.10 -10.14
N CYS A 42 12.87 -8.20 -10.04
CA CYS A 42 11.58 -8.45 -9.41
C CYS A 42 10.83 -9.61 -10.08
N ARG A 43 10.86 -9.71 -11.42
CA ARG A 43 10.24 -10.85 -12.13
C ARG A 43 10.94 -12.17 -11.81
N GLU A 44 12.27 -12.18 -11.72
CA GLU A 44 13.05 -13.36 -11.30
C GLU A 44 12.72 -13.78 -9.85
N LEU A 45 12.44 -12.81 -8.98
CA LEU A 45 12.02 -13.01 -7.59
C LEU A 45 10.51 -13.30 -7.43
N ASN A 46 9.79 -13.59 -8.52
CA ASN A 46 8.34 -13.84 -8.53
C ASN A 46 7.47 -12.66 -8.03
N ILE A 47 7.91 -11.42 -8.30
CA ILE A 47 7.19 -10.18 -8.00
C ILE A 47 6.71 -9.56 -9.32
N PRO A 48 5.59 -10.04 -9.90
CA PRO A 48 5.11 -9.56 -11.20
C PRO A 48 4.53 -8.14 -11.14
N ARG A 49 3.99 -7.72 -9.97
CA ARG A 49 3.41 -6.40 -9.75
C ARG A 49 3.98 -5.77 -8.49
N TRP A 50 4.40 -4.51 -8.60
CA TRP A 50 4.95 -3.76 -7.47
C TRP A 50 3.85 -3.42 -6.44
N PRO A 51 3.96 -3.84 -5.17
CA PRO A 51 2.87 -3.78 -4.19
C PRO A 51 2.57 -2.39 -3.62
N CYS A 52 3.35 -1.34 -3.95
CA CYS A 52 3.17 0.00 -3.37
C CYS A 52 1.76 0.57 -3.52
N ARG A 53 1.05 0.24 -4.60
CA ARG A 53 -0.34 0.69 -4.82
C ARG A 53 -1.32 0.05 -3.85
N LYS A 54 -1.10 -1.23 -3.51
CA LYS A 54 -1.93 -1.98 -2.57
C LYS A 54 -1.65 -1.51 -1.15
N LEU A 55 -0.37 -1.37 -0.77
CA LEU A 55 0.04 -0.85 0.55
C LEU A 55 -0.54 0.56 0.81
N LYS A 56 -0.43 1.47 -0.16
CA LYS A 56 -1.07 2.81 -0.04
C LYS A 56 -2.58 2.75 0.15
N SER A 57 -3.25 1.75 -0.43
CA SER A 57 -4.69 1.58 -0.23
C SER A 57 -5.00 1.08 1.18
N LEU A 58 -4.18 0.20 1.75
CA LEU A 58 -4.31 -0.26 3.13
C LEU A 58 -4.04 0.88 4.11
N ASP A 59 -2.99 1.67 3.89
CA ASP A 59 -2.69 2.85 4.71
C ASP A 59 -3.85 3.86 4.70
N ALA A 60 -4.45 4.10 3.52
CA ALA A 60 -5.62 4.95 3.39
C ALA A 60 -6.84 4.36 4.11
N LEU A 61 -7.05 3.04 4.06
CA LEU A 61 -8.12 2.36 4.79
C LEU A 61 -7.96 2.50 6.30
N ILE A 62 -6.76 2.24 6.83
CA ILE A 62 -6.43 2.42 8.25
C ILE A 62 -6.71 3.87 8.68
N LYS A 63 -6.24 4.84 7.90
CA LYS A 63 -6.49 6.26 8.19
C LYS A 63 -7.98 6.60 8.21
N ASN A 64 -8.77 6.08 7.26
CA ASN A 64 -10.22 6.30 7.25
C ASN A 64 -10.90 5.68 8.48
N VAL A 65 -10.51 4.48 8.88
CA VAL A 65 -11.05 3.83 10.09
C VAL A 65 -10.72 4.65 11.34
N GLN A 66 -9.50 5.18 11.44
CA GLN A 66 -9.08 6.08 12.51
C GLN A 66 -9.84 7.42 12.51
N GLU A 67 -10.12 7.99 11.33
CA GLU A 67 -10.92 9.22 11.23
C GLU A 67 -12.38 8.98 11.65
N VAL A 68 -12.98 7.83 11.30
CA VAL A 68 -14.32 7.44 11.78
C VAL A 68 -14.30 7.18 13.29
N ALA A 69 -13.23 6.60 13.83
CA ALA A 69 -13.05 6.43 15.27
C ALA A 69 -13.08 7.76 16.03
N ALA A 70 -12.39 8.78 15.50
CA ALA A 70 -12.37 10.13 16.10
C ALA A 70 -13.75 10.82 16.11
N THR A 71 -14.71 10.35 15.31
CA THR A 71 -16.09 10.86 15.32
C THR A 71 -16.99 10.19 16.37
N GLY A 72 -16.47 9.23 17.15
CA GLY A 72 -17.18 8.55 18.24
C GLY A 72 -18.28 7.60 17.78
N GLN A 73 -18.29 7.21 16.50
CA GLN A 73 -19.37 6.41 15.89
C GLN A 73 -19.19 4.89 16.02
N VAL A 74 -18.04 4.42 16.52
CA VAL A 74 -17.68 3.00 16.54
C VAL A 74 -17.07 2.64 17.89
N GLU A 75 -17.40 1.47 18.43
CA GLU A 75 -16.79 0.91 19.64
C GLU A 75 -15.27 0.74 19.46
N GLU A 76 -14.49 1.11 20.49
CA GLU A 76 -13.02 1.07 20.49
C GLU A 76 -12.48 -0.35 20.20
N GLU A 77 -13.18 -1.38 20.65
CA GLU A 77 -12.83 -2.78 20.43
C GLU A 77 -13.00 -3.20 18.95
N GLN A 78 -14.10 -2.78 18.30
CA GLN A 78 -14.32 -3.01 16.85
C GLN A 78 -13.27 -2.27 16.00
N GLN A 79 -12.85 -1.08 16.44
CA GLN A 79 -11.81 -0.31 15.77
C GLN A 79 -10.46 -1.01 15.87
N LYS A 80 -10.08 -1.47 17.06
CA LYS A 80 -8.81 -2.16 17.28
C LYS A 80 -8.72 -3.44 16.46
N ALA A 81 -9.78 -4.24 16.45
CA ALA A 81 -9.85 -5.46 15.66
C ALA A 81 -9.73 -5.21 14.14
N THR A 82 -10.38 -4.15 13.63
CA THR A 82 -10.32 -3.81 12.20
C THR A 82 -8.96 -3.25 11.79
N VAL A 83 -8.31 -2.45 12.63
CA VAL A 83 -6.94 -1.97 12.40
C VAL A 83 -5.95 -3.13 12.45
N GLU A 84 -6.04 -4.00 13.45
CA GLU A 84 -5.16 -5.17 13.61
C GLU A 84 -5.26 -6.12 12.41
N MET A 85 -6.47 -6.40 11.93
CA MET A 85 -6.69 -7.19 10.71
C MET A 85 -6.03 -6.53 9.46
N LEU A 86 -6.16 -5.20 9.31
CA LEU A 86 -5.55 -4.47 8.19
C LEU A 86 -4.02 -4.43 8.29
N GLU A 87 -3.46 -4.37 9.50
CA GLU A 87 -2.01 -4.43 9.72
C GLU A 87 -1.44 -5.82 9.48
N GLU A 88 -2.17 -6.88 9.83
CA GLU A 88 -1.74 -8.24 9.55
C GLU A 88 -1.77 -8.54 8.04
N GLU A 89 -2.78 -8.06 7.33
CA GLU A 89 -2.82 -8.10 5.87
C GLU A 89 -1.67 -7.29 5.24
N ARG A 90 -1.31 -6.15 5.84
CA ARG A 90 -0.12 -5.36 5.45
C ARG A 90 1.17 -6.17 5.64
N ARG A 91 1.32 -6.84 6.79
CA ARG A 91 2.49 -7.69 7.12
C ARG A 91 2.61 -8.90 6.18
N LYS A 92 1.49 -9.53 5.83
CA LYS A 92 1.45 -10.64 4.86
C LYS A 92 1.92 -10.19 3.47
N MET A 93 1.57 -8.99 3.03
CA MET A 93 2.06 -8.44 1.75
C MET A 93 3.55 -8.09 1.76
N GLU A 94 4.08 -7.63 2.89
CA GLU A 94 5.51 -7.34 3.05
C GLU A 94 6.34 -8.63 2.99
N ASN A 95 5.84 -9.73 3.58
CA ASN A 95 6.54 -11.02 3.62
C ASN A 95 6.32 -11.91 2.37
N LYS A 96 5.19 -11.77 1.66
CA LYS A 96 4.88 -12.54 0.44
C LYS A 96 4.13 -11.67 -0.59
N PRO A 97 4.82 -11.03 -1.54
CA PRO A 97 4.20 -10.23 -2.60
C PRO A 97 3.44 -11.05 -3.66
N ILE A 98 3.36 -12.37 -3.51
CA ILE A 98 2.68 -13.30 -4.41
C ILE A 98 1.16 -13.35 -4.14
N ILE A 99 0.71 -13.03 -2.92
CA ILE A 99 -0.68 -13.25 -2.52
C ILE A 99 -1.54 -12.07 -2.99
N ASP A 100 -2.64 -12.36 -3.68
CA ASP A 100 -3.64 -11.34 -4.01
C ASP A 100 -4.31 -10.82 -2.73
N LEU A 101 -4.91 -9.62 -2.77
CA LEU A 101 -5.72 -9.17 -1.64
C LEU A 101 -6.82 -10.18 -1.38
N GLU A 102 -7.03 -10.54 -0.11
CA GLU A 102 -8.18 -11.31 0.31
C GLU A 102 -9.48 -10.58 -0.07
N ASP A 103 -10.49 -11.33 -0.48
CA ASP A 103 -11.72 -10.76 -1.06
C ASP A 103 -12.49 -9.88 -0.06
N ASN A 104 -12.39 -10.19 1.24
CA ASN A 104 -12.97 -9.38 2.31
C ASN A 104 -12.37 -7.97 2.36
N THR A 105 -11.05 -7.85 2.16
CA THR A 105 -10.34 -6.56 2.12
C THR A 105 -10.72 -5.77 0.85
N LYS A 106 -11.04 -6.45 -0.25
CA LYS A 106 -11.58 -5.81 -1.47
C LYS A 106 -12.98 -5.23 -1.23
N VAL A 107 -13.86 -5.96 -0.54
CA VAL A 107 -15.21 -5.49 -0.19
C VAL A 107 -15.14 -4.28 0.74
N LEU A 108 -14.32 -4.34 1.79
CA LEU A 108 -14.13 -3.23 2.73
C LEU A 108 -13.57 -1.97 2.03
N ARG A 109 -12.58 -2.16 1.15
CA ARG A 109 -12.04 -1.07 0.31
C ARG A 109 -13.12 -0.41 -0.54
N GLN A 110 -14.00 -1.20 -1.15
CA GLN A 110 -15.04 -0.68 -2.03
C GLN A 110 -16.13 0.06 -1.25
N ALA A 111 -16.49 -0.43 -0.06
CA ALA A 111 -17.39 0.25 0.86
C ALA A 111 -16.82 1.61 1.31
N CYS A 112 -15.56 1.63 1.77
CA CYS A 112 -14.86 2.87 2.16
C CYS A 112 -14.75 3.85 0.99
N PHE A 113 -14.44 3.38 -0.22
CA PHE A 113 -14.34 4.25 -1.40
C PHE A 113 -15.70 4.87 -1.77
N LYS A 114 -16.78 4.08 -1.75
CA LYS A 114 -18.14 4.58 -1.99
C LYS A 114 -18.56 5.61 -0.95
N ALA A 115 -18.28 5.36 0.34
CA ALA A 115 -18.57 6.29 1.43
C ALA A 115 -17.81 7.62 1.27
N ASN A 116 -16.50 7.54 1.02
CA ASN A 116 -15.66 8.73 0.80
C ASN A 116 -16.03 9.51 -0.47
N TYR A 117 -16.37 8.82 -1.56
CA TYR A 117 -16.83 9.47 -2.79
C TYR A 117 -18.13 10.24 -2.57
N ARG A 118 -19.10 9.65 -1.85
CA ARG A 118 -20.35 10.33 -1.47
C ARG A 118 -20.07 11.55 -0.60
N ARG A 119 -19.22 11.42 0.43
CA ARG A 119 -18.82 12.51 1.33
C ARG A 119 -18.17 13.67 0.58
N LYS A 120 -17.21 13.39 -0.31
CA LYS A 120 -16.53 14.41 -1.13
C LYS A 120 -17.48 15.12 -2.09
N ARG A 121 -18.41 14.39 -2.73
CA ARG A 121 -19.40 15.01 -3.60
C ARG A 121 -20.35 15.95 -2.86
N LEU A 122 -20.82 15.53 -1.68
CA LEU A 122 -21.66 16.39 -0.82
C LEU A 122 -20.91 17.64 -0.37
N PHE A 123 -19.64 17.51 -0.01
CA PHE A 123 -18.79 18.64 0.34
C PHE A 123 -18.61 19.62 -0.83
N ILE A 124 -18.32 19.11 -2.04
CA ILE A 124 -18.19 19.92 -3.25
C ILE A 124 -19.51 20.61 -3.60
N SER A 125 -20.66 19.92 -3.48
CA SER A 125 -21.96 20.55 -3.72
C SER A 125 -22.30 21.62 -2.68
N MET A 126 -21.92 21.44 -1.40
CA MET A 126 -22.12 22.46 -0.37
C MET A 126 -21.25 23.70 -0.59
N GLN A 127 -20.03 23.54 -1.12
CA GLN A 127 -19.16 24.69 -1.45
C GLN A 127 -19.57 25.43 -2.73
N ALA A 128 -20.26 24.78 -3.65
CA ALA A 128 -20.76 25.40 -4.89
C ALA A 128 -22.08 26.18 -4.70
N SER A 129 -22.66 26.17 -3.49
CA SER A 129 -23.92 26.87 -3.16
C SER A 129 -23.72 28.10 -2.27
N ASN A 130 -22.47 28.57 -2.10
CA ASN A 130 -22.11 29.81 -1.39
C ASN A 130 -21.50 30.83 -2.36
#